data_AF-A0A127VK98-F1
#
_entry.id   AF-A0A127VK98-F1
#
_cell.length_a   1.000
_cell.length_b   1.000
_cell.length_c   1.000
_cell.angle_alpha   90.00
_cell.angle_beta   90.00
_cell.angle_gamma   90.00
#
_symmetry.space_group_name_H-M   'P 1'
#
loop_
_entity.id
_entity.type
_entity.pdbx_description
1 polymer ?
#
loop_
_entity_poly.entity_id
_entity_poly.type
_entity_poly.pdbx_seq_one_letter_code
_entity_poly.pdbx_strand_id
1 'polypeptide(L)'
;MSKKTQSLTKLQTLKTPDEMTVIAPSEETILAQNLELRNENVEKAYYNIVKGTKELLTAFETLKYRISVTVDHAKSGKETKLINEWLCFFYNYTLTMNRFGYKMIYVSYDEDALTRFGDKLFNRMLRIVFRCTNLESSDINIENCIRIDHSATDIQPFFINRLFNQEKDYVTVTTEEKVPS
;
A
#
# COMPACT_ATOMS: atom_id res chain seq x y z
N MET A 1 -75.49 -40.57 -37.58
CA MET A 1 -74.39 -41.56 -37.42
C MET A 1 -73.17 -40.79 -36.91
N SER A 2 -72.92 -40.79 -35.60
CA SER A 2 -71.92 -41.64 -34.90
C SER A 2 -70.50 -41.50 -35.44
N LYS A 3 -69.61 -40.86 -34.66
CA LYS A 3 -68.60 -41.57 -33.84
C LYS A 3 -67.81 -40.58 -32.97
N LYS A 4 -67.80 -40.86 -31.66
CA LYS A 4 -66.77 -40.45 -30.69
C LYS A 4 -65.43 -41.11 -31.07
N THR A 5 -64.31 -40.44 -30.80
CA THR A 5 -63.08 -41.12 -30.34
C THR A 5 -62.30 -40.18 -29.42
N GLN A 6 -62.02 -40.65 -28.20
CA GLN A 6 -61.09 -40.09 -27.21
C GLN A 6 -59.72 -40.77 -27.35
N SER A 7 -58.62 -40.09 -27.02
CA SER A 7 -57.52 -40.54 -26.11
C SER A 7 -56.49 -39.39 -25.96
N LEU A 8 -56.29 -38.81 -24.78
CA LEU A 8 -55.45 -39.21 -23.63
C LEU A 8 -53.92 -39.00 -23.79
N THR A 9 -53.43 -38.07 -22.95
CA THR A 9 -52.11 -37.99 -22.28
C THR A 9 -50.85 -37.62 -23.07
N LYS A 10 -50.24 -36.49 -22.69
CA LYS A 10 -48.99 -36.48 -21.89
C LYS A 10 -48.81 -35.15 -21.17
N LEU A 11 -48.68 -35.21 -19.84
CA LEU A 11 -48.00 -34.19 -19.07
C LEU A 11 -46.59 -34.03 -19.62
N GLN A 12 -46.20 -32.81 -19.96
CA GLN A 12 -44.84 -32.35 -19.72
C GLN A 12 -44.94 -31.00 -19.03
N THR A 13 -44.88 -31.06 -17.70
CA THR A 13 -44.40 -29.98 -16.86
C THR A 13 -42.99 -29.60 -17.33
N LEU A 14 -42.88 -28.57 -18.16
CA LEU A 14 -41.64 -27.83 -18.27
C LEU A 14 -41.66 -26.79 -17.14
N LYS A 15 -41.15 -27.21 -15.99
CA LYS A 15 -40.58 -26.25 -15.03
C LYS A 15 -39.49 -25.51 -15.81
N THR A 16 -39.72 -24.23 -16.08
CA THR A 16 -38.64 -23.32 -16.45
C THR A 16 -37.56 -23.43 -15.36
N PRO A 17 -36.28 -23.55 -15.73
CA PRO A 17 -35.21 -23.49 -14.76
C PRO A 17 -35.35 -22.15 -14.02
N ASP A 18 -35.28 -22.18 -12.69
CA ASP A 18 -35.22 -20.99 -11.85
C ASP A 18 -34.28 -20.00 -12.53
N GLU A 19 -34.85 -18.90 -13.03
CA GLU A 19 -34.08 -17.73 -13.40
C GLU A 19 -33.37 -17.32 -12.12
N MET A 20 -32.08 -17.68 -12.00
CA MET A 20 -31.22 -17.07 -11.01
C MET A 20 -31.17 -15.60 -11.34
N THR A 21 -32.05 -14.82 -10.71
CA THR A 21 -31.95 -13.37 -10.68
C THR A 21 -30.62 -13.04 -10.04
N VAL A 22 -29.62 -12.75 -10.88
CA VAL A 22 -28.37 -12.16 -10.44
C VAL A 22 -28.74 -10.79 -9.91
N ILE A 23 -28.84 -10.68 -8.58
CA ILE A 23 -29.03 -9.39 -7.92
C ILE A 23 -27.74 -8.62 -8.18
N ALA A 24 -27.81 -7.63 -9.07
CA ALA A 24 -26.70 -6.74 -9.30
C ALA A 24 -26.29 -6.10 -7.95
N PRO A 25 -24.99 -6.06 -7.62
CA PRO A 25 -24.54 -5.48 -6.36
C PRO A 25 -25.03 -4.03 -6.26
N SER A 26 -25.44 -3.63 -5.05
CA SER A 26 -25.87 -2.26 -4.79
C SER A 26 -24.71 -1.28 -4.99
N GLU A 27 -25.02 -0.01 -5.28
CA GLU A 27 -24.00 1.04 -5.41
C GLU A 27 -23.09 1.13 -4.17
N GLU A 28 -23.65 0.95 -2.97
CA GLU A 28 -22.90 0.90 -1.71
C GLU A 28 -21.89 -0.26 -1.67
N THR A 29 -22.28 -1.43 -2.18
CA THR A 29 -21.41 -2.61 -2.22
C THR A 29 -20.26 -2.40 -3.19
N ILE A 30 -20.55 -1.85 -4.37
CA ILE A 30 -19.54 -1.51 -5.38
C ILE A 30 -18.55 -0.48 -4.84
N LEU A 31 -19.05 0.55 -4.14
CA LEU A 31 -18.19 1.56 -3.52
C LEU A 31 -17.27 0.97 -2.45
N ALA A 32 -17.79 0.07 -1.60
CA ALA A 32 -16.99 -0.60 -0.58
C ALA A 32 -15.90 -1.48 -1.20
N GLN A 33 -16.24 -2.26 -2.23
CA GLN A 33 -15.27 -3.10 -2.97
C GLN A 33 -14.19 -2.26 -3.65
N ASN A 34 -14.56 -1.13 -4.26
CA ASN A 34 -13.60 -0.21 -4.87
C ASN A 34 -12.66 0.40 -3.83
N LEU A 35 -13.16 0.76 -2.65
CA LEU A 35 -12.32 1.28 -1.56
C LEU A 35 -11.33 0.23 -1.05
N GLU A 36 -11.77 -1.02 -0.88
CA GLU A 36 -10.93 -2.13 -0.47
C GLU A 36 -9.81 -2.39 -1.50
N LEU A 37 -10.17 -2.54 -2.78
CA LEU A 37 -9.21 -2.72 -3.86
C LEU A 37 -8.23 -1.55 -3.99
N ARG A 38 -8.72 -0.31 -3.85
CA ARG A 38 -7.86 0.88 -3.79
C ARG A 38 -6.85 0.76 -2.65
N ASN A 39 -7.30 0.41 -1.45
CA ASN A 39 -6.46 0.31 -0.27
C ASN A 39 -5.41 -0.80 -0.40
N GLU A 40 -5.76 -1.95 -0.98
CA GLU A 40 -4.79 -2.99 -1.30
C GLU A 40 -3.72 -2.49 -2.27
N ASN A 41 -4.12 -1.76 -3.31
CA ASN A 41 -3.18 -1.20 -4.30
C ASN A 41 -2.24 -0.17 -3.65
N VAL A 42 -2.75 0.68 -2.75
CA VAL A 42 -1.93 1.62 -1.98
C VAL A 42 -0.93 0.88 -1.08
N GLU A 43 -1.36 -0.18 -0.41
CA GLU A 43 -0.46 -0.97 0.45
C GLU A 43 0.63 -1.69 -0.37
N LYS A 44 0.28 -2.28 -1.51
CA LYS A 44 1.25 -2.85 -2.46
C LYS A 44 2.25 -1.79 -2.93
N ALA A 45 1.76 -0.59 -3.28
CA ALA A 45 2.62 0.52 -3.68
C ALA A 45 3.58 0.93 -2.55
N TYR A 46 3.11 1.02 -1.31
CA TYR A 46 3.96 1.30 -0.15
C TYR A 46 5.14 0.33 -0.03
N TYR A 47 4.88 -0.98 -0.06
CA TYR A 47 5.97 -1.97 0.04
C TYR A 47 6.92 -1.94 -1.16
N ASN A 48 6.41 -1.64 -2.36
CA ASN A 48 7.25 -1.47 -3.55
C ASN A 48 8.14 -0.23 -3.45
N ILE A 49 7.65 0.87 -2.85
CA ILE A 49 8.43 2.08 -2.57
C ILE A 49 9.55 1.76 -1.58
N VAL A 50 9.22 1.09 -0.47
CA VAL A 50 10.21 0.66 0.53
C VAL A 50 11.28 -0.21 -0.12
N LYS A 51 10.88 -1.21 -0.91
CA LYS A 51 11.81 -2.09 -1.63
C LYS A 51 12.74 -1.31 -2.56
N GLY A 52 12.18 -0.48 -3.45
CA GLY A 52 12.99 0.32 -4.38
C GLY A 52 13.92 1.30 -3.66
N THR A 53 13.51 1.83 -2.51
CA THR A 53 14.35 2.74 -1.72
C THR A 53 15.49 1.99 -1.05
N LYS A 54 15.26 0.78 -0.53
CA LYS A 54 16.33 -0.08 0.01
C LYS A 54 17.40 -0.36 -1.03
N GLU A 55 17.01 -0.63 -2.28
CA GLU A 55 17.94 -0.79 -3.39
C GLU A 55 18.82 0.46 -3.60
N LEU A 56 18.28 1.68 -3.44
CA LEU A 56 19.09 2.91 -3.49
C LEU A 56 20.13 2.98 -2.39
N LEU A 57 19.83 2.45 -1.20
CA LEU A 57 20.74 2.50 -0.06
C LEU A 57 21.99 1.63 -0.27
N THR A 58 21.89 0.56 -1.06
CA THR A 58 23.01 -0.36 -1.33
C THR A 58 24.25 0.31 -1.93
N ALA A 59 24.09 1.49 -2.55
CA ALA A 59 25.16 2.26 -3.16
C ALA A 59 26.05 3.02 -2.15
N PHE A 60 25.64 3.14 -0.88
CA PHE A 60 26.45 3.84 0.11
C PHE A 60 27.54 2.95 0.69
N GLU A 61 28.74 3.51 0.88
CA GLU A 61 29.85 2.83 1.57
C GLU A 61 29.66 2.77 3.09
N THR A 62 29.15 3.84 3.68
CA THR A 62 29.00 3.95 5.13
C THR A 62 27.79 3.16 5.62
N LEU A 63 28.01 2.27 6.60
CA LEU A 63 26.97 1.40 7.16
C LEU A 63 25.72 2.16 7.64
N LYS A 64 25.90 3.30 8.32
CA LYS A 64 24.78 4.09 8.87
C LYS A 64 23.77 4.55 7.80
N TYR A 65 24.19 4.68 6.55
CA TYR A 65 23.33 5.06 5.42
C TYR A 65 22.59 3.85 4.80
N ARG A 66 22.90 2.63 5.24
CA ARG A 66 22.26 1.39 4.80
C ARG A 66 21.38 0.75 5.87
N ILE A 67 21.30 1.37 7.05
CA ILE A 67 20.43 0.93 8.12
C ILE A 67 19.04 1.53 7.91
N SER A 68 18.02 0.71 8.08
CA SER A 68 16.63 1.16 8.11
C SER A 68 15.86 0.48 9.25
N VAL A 69 14.77 1.11 9.68
CA VAL A 69 13.85 0.57 10.67
C VAL A 69 12.47 0.44 10.05
N THR A 70 11.82 -0.67 10.29
CA THR A 70 10.39 -0.88 10.00
C THR A 70 9.64 -0.98 11.31
N VAL A 71 8.48 -0.33 11.39
CA VAL A 71 7.59 -0.37 12.54
C VAL A 71 6.23 -0.83 12.07
N ASP A 72 5.76 -1.94 12.63
CA ASP A 72 4.41 -2.48 12.45
C ASP A 72 3.50 -1.95 13.55
N HIS A 73 2.80 -0.85 13.28
CA HIS A 73 1.97 -0.21 14.29
C HIS A 73 0.76 -1.07 14.69
N ALA A 74 0.32 -1.99 13.82
CA ALA A 74 -0.77 -2.91 14.14
C ALA A 74 -0.41 -3.87 15.29
N LYS A 75 0.87 -4.22 15.42
CA LYS A 75 1.39 -5.06 16.51
C LYS A 75 1.73 -4.28 17.79
N SER A 76 1.64 -2.95 17.78
CA SER A 76 2.05 -2.13 18.92
C SER A 76 1.07 -2.13 20.10
N GLY A 77 -0.15 -2.65 19.90
CA GLY A 77 -1.23 -2.64 20.90
C GLY A 77 -1.82 -1.26 21.18
N LYS A 78 -1.38 -0.22 20.47
CA LYS A 78 -1.93 1.13 20.55
C LYS A 78 -3.01 1.31 19.51
N GLU A 79 -4.11 1.96 19.90
CA GLU A 79 -5.11 2.40 18.94
C GLU A 79 -4.52 3.57 18.13
N THR A 80 -4.18 3.30 16.88
CA THR A 80 -3.57 4.27 15.98
C THR A 80 -4.05 4.04 14.56
N LYS A 81 -4.08 5.12 13.79
CA LYS A 81 -4.33 5.05 12.35
C LYS A 81 -3.06 4.79 11.54
N LEU A 82 -1.90 4.75 12.20
CA LEU A 82 -0.65 4.32 11.60
C LEU A 82 -0.69 2.81 11.41
N ILE A 83 -0.33 2.36 10.21
CA ILE A 83 -0.31 0.94 9.86
C ILE A 83 1.14 0.47 9.86
N ASN A 84 1.96 1.08 9.02
CA ASN A 84 3.36 0.77 8.90
C ASN A 84 4.16 2.05 8.73
N GLU A 85 5.38 2.00 9.24
CA GLU A 85 6.33 3.09 9.12
C GLU A 85 7.70 2.50 8.76
N TRP A 86 8.32 3.03 7.72
CA TRP A 86 9.68 2.69 7.33
C TRP A 86 10.52 3.95 7.37
N LEU A 87 11.71 3.85 7.92
CA LEU A 87 12.58 5.01 8.10
C LEU A 87 14.04 4.62 7.96
N CYS A 88 14.83 5.54 7.44
CA CYS A 88 16.28 5.43 7.35
C CYS A 88 16.91 6.80 7.63
N PHE A 89 18.22 6.92 7.46
CA PHE A 89 18.93 8.19 7.61
C PHE A 89 18.37 9.31 6.69
N PHE A 90 17.77 8.96 5.55
CA PHE A 90 17.39 9.91 4.50
C PHE A 90 15.90 10.21 4.45
N TYR A 91 15.07 9.21 4.76
CA TYR A 91 13.64 9.23 4.46
C TYR A 91 12.82 8.59 5.55
N ASN A 92 11.58 9.04 5.68
CA ASN A 92 10.53 8.37 6.42
C ASN A 92 9.30 8.20 5.51
N TYR A 93 8.81 6.96 5.42
CA TYR A 93 7.58 6.60 4.73
C TYR A 93 6.58 6.06 5.73
N THR A 94 5.38 6.60 5.72
CA THR A 94 4.34 6.25 6.68
C THR A 94 3.05 5.87 5.95
N LEU A 95 2.64 4.62 6.12
CA LEU A 95 1.34 4.12 5.68
C LEU A 95 0.31 4.33 6.79
N THR A 96 -0.76 5.05 6.47
CA THR A 96 -1.82 5.36 7.44
C THR A 96 -3.20 5.27 6.80
N MET A 97 -4.24 5.14 7.63
CA MET A 97 -5.64 5.21 7.23
C MET A 97 -6.26 6.55 7.63
N ASN A 98 -6.93 7.24 6.72
CA ASN A 98 -7.61 8.49 7.06
C ASN A 98 -8.97 8.24 7.76
N ARG A 99 -9.69 9.31 8.12
CA ARG A 99 -11.03 9.21 8.75
C ARG A 99 -12.12 8.59 7.88
N PHE A 100 -11.90 8.52 6.57
CA PHE A 100 -12.83 7.99 5.59
C PHE A 100 -12.47 6.56 5.15
N GLY A 101 -11.50 5.91 5.82
CA GLY A 101 -11.08 4.55 5.49
C GLY A 101 -10.09 4.44 4.33
N TYR A 102 -9.60 5.55 3.77
CA TYR A 102 -8.61 5.51 2.69
C TYR A 102 -7.20 5.36 3.26
N LYS A 103 -6.44 4.38 2.75
CA LYS A 103 -5.00 4.29 2.96
C LYS A 103 -4.28 5.39 2.18
N MET A 104 -3.28 5.98 2.83
CA MET A 104 -2.47 7.10 2.37
C MET A 104 -1.01 6.84 2.72
N ILE A 105 -0.09 7.32 1.89
CA ILE A 105 1.35 7.22 2.12
C ILE A 105 1.91 8.62 2.30
N TYR A 106 2.54 8.88 3.44
CA TYR A 106 3.26 10.11 3.73
C TYR A 106 4.76 9.88 3.51
N VAL A 107 5.42 10.85 2.90
CA VAL A 107 6.83 10.80 2.55
C VAL A 107 7.52 12.05 3.07
N SER A 108 8.42 11.85 4.02
CA SER A 108 9.29 12.87 4.60
C SER A 108 10.74 12.60 4.20
N TYR A 109 11.53 13.66 4.08
CA TYR A 109 12.95 13.58 3.75
C TYR A 109 13.75 14.49 4.67
N ASP A 110 14.96 14.04 4.99
CA ASP A 110 15.82 14.67 5.98
C ASP A 110 16.52 15.92 5.42
N GLU A 111 16.52 17.01 6.17
CA GLU A 111 17.16 18.28 5.79
C GLU A 111 18.68 18.16 5.68
N ASP A 112 19.28 17.51 6.67
CA ASP A 112 20.71 17.30 6.76
C ASP A 112 21.19 16.37 5.63
N ALA A 113 20.42 15.33 5.34
CA ALA A 113 20.72 14.42 4.25
C ALA A 113 20.52 15.09 2.87
N LEU A 114 19.49 15.92 2.70
CA LEU A 114 19.32 16.70 1.48
C LEU A 114 20.52 17.64 1.26
N THR A 115 20.96 18.35 2.30
CA THR A 115 22.09 19.27 2.23
C THR A 115 23.39 18.57 1.87
N ARG A 116 23.63 17.36 2.38
CA ARG A 116 24.88 16.61 2.16
C ARG A 116 24.93 15.82 0.85
N PHE A 117 23.81 15.25 0.43
CA PHE A 117 23.75 14.32 -0.71
C PHE A 117 23.10 14.92 -1.96
N GLY A 118 22.43 16.06 -1.78
CA GLY A 118 21.86 16.88 -2.83
C GLY A 118 20.64 16.27 -3.54
N ASP A 119 20.15 17.04 -4.51
CA ASP A 119 18.90 16.77 -5.21
C ASP A 119 18.89 15.45 -5.97
N LYS A 120 20.07 14.92 -6.34
CA LYS A 120 20.15 13.67 -7.12
C LYS A 120 19.55 12.49 -6.36
N LEU A 121 19.82 12.40 -5.05
CA LEU A 121 19.32 11.32 -4.21
C LEU A 121 17.81 11.48 -3.99
N PHE A 122 17.37 12.69 -3.68
CA PHE A 122 15.96 13.06 -3.54
C PHE A 122 15.14 12.78 -4.80
N ASN A 123 15.64 13.21 -5.97
CA ASN A 123 14.99 12.99 -7.26
C ASN A 123 14.88 11.49 -7.60
N ARG A 124 15.86 10.66 -7.21
CA ARG A 124 15.77 9.20 -7.36
C ARG A 124 14.66 8.62 -6.49
N MET A 125 14.53 9.09 -5.25
CA MET A 125 13.44 8.71 -4.38
C MET A 125 12.07 9.10 -4.96
N LEU A 126 11.90 10.35 -5.42
CA LEU A 126 10.66 10.80 -6.04
C LEU A 126 10.26 9.92 -7.24
N ARG A 127 11.22 9.57 -8.09
CA ARG A 127 10.98 8.66 -9.23
C ARG A 127 10.49 7.29 -8.78
N ILE A 128 10.99 6.75 -7.68
CA ILE A 128 10.51 5.48 -7.14
C ILE A 128 9.07 5.63 -6.66
N VAL A 129 8.77 6.67 -5.88
CA VAL A 129 7.43 6.94 -5.36
C VAL A 129 6.42 7.03 -6.50
N PHE A 130 6.65 7.91 -7.47
CA PHE A 130 5.72 8.10 -8.58
C PHE A 130 5.62 6.88 -9.48
N ARG A 131 6.71 6.15 -9.73
CA ARG A 131 6.66 4.89 -10.50
C ARG A 131 5.77 3.85 -9.81
N CYS A 132 5.80 3.77 -8.49
CA CYS A 132 5.03 2.80 -7.73
C CYS A 132 3.54 3.18 -7.60
N THR A 133 3.19 4.46 -7.78
CA THR A 133 1.81 4.95 -7.64
C THR A 133 1.11 5.24 -8.97
N ASN A 134 1.88 5.50 -10.03
CA ASN A 134 1.37 5.81 -11.37
C ASN A 134 1.38 4.58 -12.29
N LEU A 135 1.37 3.36 -11.72
CA LEU A 135 1.39 2.13 -12.50
C LEU A 135 0.14 2.07 -13.40
N GLU A 136 0.35 2.15 -14.72
CA GLU A 136 -0.66 2.29 -15.79
C GLU A 136 -1.64 1.10 -15.93
N SER A 137 -1.73 0.20 -14.97
CA SER A 137 -2.36 -1.12 -15.17
C SER A 137 -3.37 -1.54 -14.10
N SER A 138 -3.86 -0.64 -13.25
CA SER A 138 -4.95 -0.96 -12.32
C SER A 138 -6.24 -0.26 -12.68
N ASP A 139 -7.37 -0.97 -12.54
CA ASP A 139 -8.72 -0.44 -12.78
C ASP A 139 -9.06 0.77 -11.88
N ILE A 140 -8.27 0.98 -10.81
CA ILE A 140 -8.42 2.09 -9.85
C ILE A 140 -7.11 2.88 -9.78
N ASN A 141 -7.18 4.19 -10.08
CA ASN A 141 -6.07 5.13 -9.91
C ASN A 141 -5.80 5.41 -8.41
N ILE A 142 -4.53 5.31 -7.99
CA ILE A 142 -4.08 5.56 -6.62
C ILE A 142 -3.09 6.73 -6.49
N GLU A 143 -2.85 7.51 -7.54
CA GLU A 143 -1.89 8.62 -7.55
C GLU A 143 -2.16 9.63 -6.43
N ASN A 144 -3.44 9.82 -6.10
CA ASN A 144 -3.87 10.71 -5.04
C ASN A 144 -3.57 10.20 -3.62
N CYS A 145 -2.96 9.02 -3.45
CA CYS A 145 -2.66 8.45 -2.13
C CYS A 145 -1.37 8.99 -1.51
N ILE A 146 -0.49 9.63 -2.29
CA ILE A 146 0.81 10.14 -1.82
C ILE A 146 0.68 11.54 -1.22
N ARG A 147 1.36 11.79 -0.11
CA ARG A 147 1.58 13.10 0.50
C ARG A 147 3.07 13.26 0.74
N ILE A 148 3.73 14.11 -0.04
CA ILE A 148 5.15 14.42 0.15
C ILE A 148 5.23 15.72 0.92
N ASP A 149 6.07 15.77 1.95
CA ASP A 149 6.27 17.00 2.71
C ASP A 149 6.80 18.12 1.80
N HIS A 150 6.26 19.32 1.99
CA HIS A 150 6.61 20.50 1.20
C HIS A 150 8.01 21.05 1.54
N SER A 151 8.55 20.68 2.70
CA SER A 151 9.88 21.04 3.17
C SER A 151 10.56 19.82 3.77
N ALA A 152 11.89 19.81 3.75
CA ALA A 152 12.65 18.83 4.52
C ALA A 152 12.33 18.97 6.01
N THR A 153 12.41 17.86 6.74
CA THR A 153 12.17 17.81 8.19
C THR A 153 13.31 17.10 8.89
N ASP A 154 13.53 17.39 10.16
CA ASP A 154 14.55 16.69 10.96
C ASP A 154 14.01 15.32 11.41
N ILE A 155 14.21 14.30 10.57
CA ILE A 155 13.73 12.94 10.83
C ILE A 155 14.77 12.06 11.54
N GLN A 156 16.04 12.50 11.57
CA GLN A 156 17.13 11.75 12.19
C GLN A 156 16.91 11.45 13.68
N PRO A 157 16.45 12.37 14.55
CA PRO A 157 16.17 12.07 15.95
C PRO A 157 15.16 10.95 16.10
N PHE A 158 14.13 10.93 15.25
CA PHE A 158 13.13 9.88 15.26
C PHE A 158 13.75 8.54 14.85
N PHE A 159 14.57 8.52 13.79
CA PHE A 159 15.31 7.33 13.37
C PHE A 159 16.26 6.78 14.43
N ILE A 160 17.07 7.65 15.02
CA ILE A 160 18.00 7.32 16.09
C ILE A 160 17.24 6.74 17.28
N ASN A 161 16.16 7.38 17.71
CA ASN A 161 15.34 6.89 18.82
C ASN A 161 14.74 5.50 18.52
N ARG A 162 14.33 5.22 17.28
CA ARG A 162 13.82 3.90 16.89
C ARG A 162 14.90 2.83 16.81
N LEU A 163 16.15 3.19 16.48
CA LEU A 163 17.29 2.28 16.51
C LEU A 163 17.69 1.86 17.92
N PHE A 164 17.65 2.80 18.87
CA PHE A 164 18.09 2.57 20.25
C PHE A 164 16.98 2.07 21.19
N ASN A 165 15.71 2.16 20.77
CA ASN A 165 14.63 1.53 21.51
C ASN A 165 14.79 0.00 21.42
N GLN A 166 14.91 -0.64 22.60
CA GLN A 166 15.06 -2.10 22.75
C GLN A 166 14.09 -2.87 21.87
N GLU A 167 14.51 -4.05 21.39
CA GLU A 167 13.72 -4.93 20.52
C GLU A 167 12.28 -5.05 21.03
N LYS A 168 11.35 -4.56 20.21
CA LYS A 168 9.93 -4.81 20.38
C LYS A 168 9.50 -5.67 19.21
N ASP A 169 8.55 -6.57 19.43
CA ASP A 169 8.04 -7.50 18.40
C ASP A 169 7.48 -6.82 17.14
N TYR A 170 7.29 -5.50 17.20
CA TYR A 170 6.79 -4.67 16.11
C TYR A 170 7.82 -3.72 15.50
N VAL A 171 9.08 -3.74 15.94
CA VAL A 171 10.16 -2.92 15.38
C VAL A 171 11.21 -3.86 14.81
N THR A 172 11.57 -3.66 13.54
CA THR A 172 12.59 -4.45 12.86
C THR A 172 13.67 -3.53 12.33
N VAL A 173 14.91 -3.75 12.73
CA VAL A 173 16.08 -3.06 12.19
C VAL A 173 16.68 -3.93 11.09
N THR A 174 16.85 -3.38 9.89
CA THR A 174 17.51 -4.07 8.78
C THR A 174 18.72 -3.28 8.31
N THR A 175 19.71 -4.00 7.80
CA THR A 175 20.88 -3.42 7.15
C THR A 175 20.95 -3.95 5.73
N GLU A 176 21.02 -3.05 4.75
CA GLU A 176 21.17 -3.44 3.35
C GLU A 176 22.65 -3.72 3.03
N GLU A 177 22.93 -4.85 2.37
CA GLU A 177 24.28 -5.19 1.93
C GLU A 177 24.74 -4.24 0.81
N LYS A 178 26.03 -3.91 0.84
CA LYS A 178 26.63 -3.11 -0.23
C LYS A 178 26.72 -3.99 -1.49
N VAL A 179 26.18 -3.51 -2.59
CA VAL A 179 26.44 -4.14 -3.90
C VAL A 179 27.85 -3.71 -4.36
N PRO A 180 28.76 -4.65 -4.68
CA PRO A 180 30.07 -4.32 -5.21
C PRO A 180 29.94 -3.48 -6.48
N SER A 181 30.67 -2.37 -6.52
CA SER A 181 30.76 -1.47 -7.68
C SER A 181 31.51 -2.12 -8.84
#